data_AF-A0A6M2CWN5-F1
#
_entry.id   AF-A0A6M2CWN5-F1
#
_cell.length_a   1.000
_cell.length_b   1.000
_cell.length_c   1.000
_cell.angle_alpha   90.00
_cell.angle_beta   90.00
_cell.angle_gamma   90.00
#
_symmetry.space_group_name_H-M   'P 1'
#
loop_
_entity.id
_entity.type
_entity.pdbx_description
1 polymer ?
#
loop_
_entity_poly.entity_id
_entity_poly.type
_entity_poly.pdbx_seq_one_letter_code
_entity_poly.pdbx_strand_id
1 'polypeptide(L)'
;PCPDDKCPSGGIFESSEIEKLVERDVLELYLRCKLNRDVEMDPNQTWCPGPGCESICRVFPPLRDCEASPVHCSKCKLTFCSSCKERWHAYQSCDEFRRHFSEDELANLPGEECGLIKRCPRCHIPIERDEGCAQMMCKRCRHVFCWYCLASLDDDFLLRHYDKGPCKNKLGHSRASVVWHRTQVVGIFAGFGFLLLLASPLLLLAAPCLLCCRCSSCHRCLDPEPATL
;
A
#
# COMPACT_ATOMS: atom_id res chain seq x y z
N PRO A 1 2.62 -15.88 -5.00
CA PRO A 1 4.07 -16.13 -4.88
C PRO A 1 4.31 -17.62 -4.59
N CYS A 2 5.54 -18.11 -4.73
CA CYS A 2 5.90 -19.46 -4.25
C CYS A 2 5.56 -19.56 -2.75
N PRO A 3 4.88 -20.63 -2.31
CA PRO A 3 4.53 -20.81 -0.91
C PRO A 3 5.75 -21.13 -0.02
N ASP A 4 6.89 -21.52 -0.61
CA ASP A 4 8.14 -21.75 0.11
C ASP A 4 8.89 -20.41 0.32
N ASP A 5 9.11 -20.05 1.59
CA ASP A 5 9.77 -18.81 2.01
C ASP A 5 11.27 -18.79 1.67
N LYS A 6 11.87 -19.96 1.38
CA LYS A 6 13.27 -20.12 1.02
C LYS A 6 13.49 -20.29 -0.48
N CYS A 7 12.44 -20.12 -1.30
CA CYS A 7 12.53 -20.28 -2.74
C CYS A 7 13.56 -19.31 -3.35
N PRO A 8 14.64 -19.82 -4.00
CA PRO A 8 15.70 -18.98 -4.55
C PRO A 8 15.25 -18.19 -5.80
N SER A 9 14.13 -18.58 -6.42
CA SER A 9 13.65 -18.04 -7.69
C SER A 9 12.68 -16.86 -7.53
N GLY A 10 12.56 -16.25 -6.34
CA GLY A 10 11.70 -15.07 -6.10
C GLY A 10 10.20 -15.34 -6.15
N GLY A 11 9.80 -16.58 -6.46
CA GLY A 11 8.44 -17.08 -6.31
C GLY A 11 7.38 -16.42 -7.20
N ILE A 12 7.73 -15.94 -8.39
CA ILE A 12 6.75 -15.41 -9.34
C ILE A 12 6.40 -16.50 -10.34
N PHE A 13 5.12 -16.82 -10.49
CA PHE A 13 4.64 -17.76 -11.50
C PHE A 13 4.27 -17.00 -12.79
N GLU A 14 4.75 -17.48 -13.93
CA GLU A 14 4.33 -16.99 -15.22
C GLU A 14 2.89 -17.44 -15.56
N SER A 15 2.20 -16.69 -16.41
CA SER A 15 0.82 -17.04 -16.80
C SER A 15 0.74 -18.37 -17.57
N SER A 16 1.80 -18.70 -18.32
CA SER A 16 2.01 -19.97 -19.03
C SER A 16 2.21 -21.16 -18.08
N GLU A 17 2.82 -20.93 -16.91
CA GLU A 17 2.99 -21.96 -15.87
C GLU A 17 1.67 -22.22 -15.16
N ILE A 18 0.94 -21.15 -14.81
CA ILE A 18 -0.36 -21.25 -14.17
C ILE A 18 -1.34 -22.02 -15.06
N GLU A 19 -1.37 -21.73 -16.36
CA GLU A 19 -2.20 -22.46 -17.35
C GLU A 19 -1.97 -23.97 -17.35
N LYS A 20 -0.75 -24.44 -17.05
CA LYS A 20 -0.43 -25.87 -16.98
C LYS A 20 -0.77 -26.50 -15.62
N LEU A 21 -0.89 -25.68 -14.58
CA LEU A 21 -1.07 -26.12 -13.20
C LEU A 21 -2.53 -26.18 -12.76
N VAL A 22 -3.43 -25.49 -13.47
CA VAL A 22 -4.83 -25.33 -13.06
C VAL A 22 -5.80 -25.75 -14.15
N GLU A 23 -7.02 -26.10 -13.76
CA GLU A 23 -8.12 -26.38 -14.67
C GLU A 23 -8.59 -25.11 -15.40
N ARG A 24 -9.29 -25.28 -16.53
CA ARG A 24 -9.66 -24.17 -17.43
C ARG A 24 -10.53 -23.11 -16.76
N ASP A 25 -11.46 -23.51 -15.91
CA ASP A 25 -12.33 -22.62 -15.14
C ASP A 25 -11.54 -21.78 -14.12
N VAL A 26 -10.57 -22.40 -13.43
CA VAL A 26 -9.65 -21.71 -12.51
C VAL A 26 -8.74 -20.75 -13.28
N LEU A 27 -8.26 -21.13 -14.46
CA LEU A 27 -7.46 -20.27 -15.33
C LEU A 27 -8.26 -19.03 -15.78
N GLU A 28 -9.51 -19.22 -16.21
CA GLU A 28 -10.39 -18.12 -16.61
C GLU A 28 -10.64 -17.15 -15.45
N LEU A 29 -10.89 -17.69 -14.24
CA LEU A 29 -11.00 -16.89 -13.03
C LEU A 29 -9.69 -16.12 -12.74
N TYR A 30 -8.54 -16.78 -12.84
CA TYR A 30 -7.23 -16.14 -12.65
C TYR A 30 -7.02 -14.98 -13.63
N LEU A 31 -7.28 -15.20 -14.93
CA LEU A 31 -7.13 -14.17 -15.96
C LEU A 31 -8.07 -12.99 -15.73
N ARG A 32 -9.32 -13.25 -15.32
CA ARG A 32 -10.29 -12.20 -14.96
C ARG A 32 -9.82 -11.39 -13.75
N CYS A 33 -9.37 -12.06 -12.69
CA CYS A 33 -8.84 -11.39 -11.50
C CYS A 33 -7.57 -10.58 -11.82
N LYS A 34 -6.69 -11.12 -12.67
CA LYS A 34 -5.49 -10.42 -13.15
C LYS A 34 -5.87 -9.16 -13.93
N LEU A 35 -6.79 -9.26 -14.90
CA LEU A 35 -7.28 -8.13 -15.67
C LEU A 35 -7.94 -7.07 -14.76
N ASN A 36 -8.79 -7.49 -13.82
CA ASN A 36 -9.42 -6.56 -12.87
C ASN A 36 -8.38 -5.78 -12.08
N ARG A 37 -7.36 -6.47 -11.56
CA ARG A 37 -6.24 -5.83 -10.86
C ARG A 37 -5.46 -4.90 -11.77
N ASP A 38 -5.15 -5.30 -13.00
CA ASP A 38 -4.36 -4.48 -13.91
C ASP A 38 -5.11 -3.18 -14.29
N VAL A 39 -6.41 -3.27 -14.56
CA VAL A 39 -7.28 -2.09 -14.79
C VAL A 39 -7.40 -1.23 -13.54
N GLU A 40 -7.52 -1.84 -12.36
CA GLU A 40 -7.53 -1.10 -11.10
C GLU A 40 -6.21 -0.42 -10.82
N MET A 41 -5.07 -0.95 -11.24
CA MET A 41 -3.75 -0.36 -10.97
C MET A 41 -3.41 0.78 -11.95
N ASP A 42 -3.97 0.79 -13.15
CA ASP A 42 -3.77 1.85 -14.14
C ASP A 42 -4.64 3.09 -13.81
N PRO A 43 -4.06 4.24 -13.44
CA PRO A 43 -4.81 5.47 -13.16
C PRO A 43 -5.54 6.04 -14.39
N ASN A 44 -5.19 5.57 -15.59
CA ASN A 44 -5.78 6.02 -16.85
C ASN A 44 -6.89 5.09 -17.36
N GLN A 45 -7.27 4.07 -16.57
CA GLN A 45 -8.31 3.12 -16.93
C GLN A 45 -9.36 2.96 -15.83
N THR A 46 -10.55 2.54 -16.23
CA THR A 46 -11.64 2.18 -15.30
C THR A 46 -12.59 1.20 -15.97
N TRP A 47 -13.22 0.34 -15.18
CA TRP A 47 -14.38 -0.42 -15.61
C TRP A 47 -15.60 0.48 -15.83
N CYS A 48 -16.43 0.14 -16.81
CA CYS A 48 -17.74 0.73 -17.00
C CYS A 48 -18.67 0.30 -15.84
N PRO A 49 -19.39 1.22 -15.19
CA PRO A 49 -20.34 0.88 -14.11
C PRO A 49 -21.67 0.34 -14.63
N GLY A 50 -21.87 0.28 -15.96
CA GLY A 50 -23.11 -0.19 -16.55
C GLY A 50 -23.39 -1.67 -16.24
N PRO A 51 -24.62 -2.03 -15.84
CA PRO A 51 -24.95 -3.42 -15.51
C PRO A 51 -24.72 -4.33 -16.73
N GLY A 52 -23.94 -5.40 -16.54
CA GLY A 52 -23.56 -6.33 -17.62
C GLY A 52 -22.55 -5.79 -18.64
N CYS A 53 -21.98 -4.59 -18.41
CA CYS A 53 -21.01 -3.99 -19.31
C CYS A 53 -19.56 -4.22 -18.82
N GLU A 54 -18.88 -5.21 -19.39
CA GLU A 54 -17.47 -5.53 -19.08
C GLU A 54 -16.48 -4.73 -19.94
N SER A 55 -16.77 -3.45 -20.21
CA SER A 55 -15.88 -2.61 -21.02
C SER A 55 -14.97 -1.75 -20.16
N ILE A 56 -13.69 -1.72 -20.53
CA ILE A 56 -12.68 -0.84 -19.94
C ILE A 56 -12.70 0.49 -20.67
N CYS A 57 -12.86 1.58 -19.93
CA CYS A 57 -12.90 2.94 -20.43
C CYS A 57 -11.60 3.67 -20.07
N ARG A 58 -11.12 4.54 -20.96
CA ARG A 58 -9.99 5.43 -20.66
C ARG A 58 -10.47 6.60 -19.81
N VAL A 59 -9.68 6.93 -18.79
CA VAL A 59 -9.88 8.10 -17.94
C VAL A 59 -8.62 8.94 -17.94
N PHE A 60 -8.79 10.24 -17.77
CA PHE A 60 -7.67 11.14 -17.54
C PHE A 60 -7.61 11.44 -16.05
N PRO A 61 -6.51 11.10 -15.36
CA PRO A 61 -6.37 11.41 -13.95
C PRO A 61 -6.45 12.92 -13.79
N PRO A 62 -7.16 13.39 -12.75
CA PRO A 62 -7.41 14.81 -12.58
C PRO A 62 -6.09 15.54 -12.31
N LEU A 63 -5.88 16.69 -12.97
CA LEU A 63 -4.68 17.53 -12.79
C LEU A 63 -4.67 18.22 -11.40
N ARG A 64 -5.84 18.30 -10.75
CA ARG A 64 -6.06 18.83 -9.38
C ARG A 64 -7.17 18.01 -8.71
N ASP A 65 -7.16 17.89 -7.39
CA ASP A 65 -8.07 17.00 -6.62
C ASP A 65 -9.60 17.25 -6.80
N CYS A 66 -10.02 18.23 -7.60
CA CYS A 66 -11.43 18.64 -7.77
C CYS A 66 -11.98 18.53 -9.20
N GLU A 67 -11.24 17.98 -10.18
CA GLU A 67 -11.66 18.01 -11.58
C GLU A 67 -12.18 16.63 -12.05
N ALA A 68 -13.36 16.25 -11.57
CA ALA A 68 -14.07 15.09 -12.10
C ALA A 68 -14.43 15.33 -13.58
N SER A 69 -14.29 14.30 -14.39
CA SER A 69 -14.46 14.37 -15.85
C SER A 69 -15.49 13.35 -16.35
N PRO A 70 -16.22 13.66 -17.44
CA PRO A 70 -17.16 12.71 -18.03
C PRO A 70 -16.40 11.60 -18.76
N VAL A 71 -16.80 10.36 -18.52
CA VAL A 71 -16.27 9.18 -19.20
C VAL A 71 -17.38 8.56 -20.05
N HIS A 72 -17.12 8.40 -21.35
CA HIS A 72 -18.08 7.81 -22.27
C HIS A 72 -17.73 6.36 -22.58
N CYS A 73 -18.64 5.43 -22.28
CA CYS A 73 -18.47 4.03 -22.65
C CYS A 73 -18.85 3.80 -24.13
N SER A 74 -17.91 3.28 -24.92
CA SER A 74 -18.14 3.00 -26.35
C SER A 74 -19.15 1.87 -26.60
N LYS A 75 -19.27 0.91 -25.68
CA LYS A 75 -20.14 -0.29 -25.81
C LYS A 75 -21.58 -0.01 -25.40
N CYS A 76 -21.83 0.42 -24.16
CA CYS A 76 -23.19 0.63 -23.64
C CYS A 76 -23.68 2.08 -23.71
N LYS A 77 -22.84 3.01 -24.22
CA LYS A 77 -23.15 4.45 -24.35
C LYS A 77 -23.41 5.19 -23.04
N LEU A 78 -23.22 4.54 -21.89
CA LEU A 78 -23.30 5.17 -20.59
C LEU A 78 -22.21 6.24 -20.44
N THR A 79 -22.63 7.42 -19.99
CA THR A 79 -21.72 8.51 -19.60
C THR A 79 -21.73 8.64 -18.08
N PHE A 80 -20.56 8.46 -17.47
CA PHE A 80 -20.40 8.39 -16.01
C PHE A 80 -19.25 9.27 -15.52
N CYS A 81 -19.25 9.58 -14.24
CA CYS A 81 -18.24 10.38 -13.58
C CYS A 81 -16.95 9.58 -13.36
N SER A 82 -15.80 10.14 -13.77
CA SER A 82 -14.49 9.49 -13.61
C SER A 82 -14.11 9.24 -12.15
N SER A 83 -14.64 10.06 -11.22
CA SER A 83 -14.35 9.98 -9.79
C SER A 83 -15.30 9.04 -9.04
N CYS A 84 -16.59 9.36 -8.96
CA CYS A 84 -17.56 8.59 -8.17
C CYS A 84 -18.16 7.36 -8.89
N LYS A 85 -17.96 7.23 -10.21
CA LYS A 85 -18.54 6.18 -11.07
C LYS A 85 -20.06 6.19 -11.20
N GLU A 86 -20.73 7.21 -10.69
CA GLU A 86 -22.16 7.45 -10.92
C GLU A 86 -22.42 8.10 -12.29
N ARG A 87 -23.69 8.26 -12.66
CA ARG A 87 -24.08 9.03 -13.85
C ARG A 87 -23.44 10.42 -13.85
N TRP A 88 -23.04 10.89 -15.02
CA TRP A 88 -22.34 12.18 -15.14
C TRP A 88 -23.20 13.36 -14.61
N HIS A 89 -22.57 14.21 -13.80
CA HIS A 89 -23.20 15.35 -13.13
C HIS A 89 -22.35 16.63 -13.30
N ALA A 90 -22.65 17.44 -14.31
CA ALA A 90 -21.82 18.59 -14.69
C ALA A 90 -21.85 19.77 -13.69
N TYR A 91 -22.97 19.97 -13.00
CA TYR A 91 -23.21 21.16 -12.17
C TYR A 91 -23.20 20.90 -10.67
N GLN A 92 -22.82 19.68 -10.26
CA GLN A 92 -22.81 19.25 -8.86
C GLN A 92 -21.50 18.52 -8.58
N SER A 93 -20.97 18.72 -7.38
CA SER A 93 -19.88 17.89 -6.86
C SER A 93 -20.36 16.45 -6.66
N CYS A 94 -19.42 15.49 -6.63
CA CYS A 94 -19.75 14.08 -6.35
C CYS A 94 -20.48 13.91 -5.01
N ASP A 95 -20.18 14.75 -4.02
CA ASP A 95 -20.79 14.70 -2.70
C ASP A 95 -22.23 15.26 -2.70
N GLU A 96 -22.48 16.36 -3.42
CA GLU A 96 -23.84 16.90 -3.60
C GLU A 96 -24.73 15.92 -4.35
N PHE A 97 -24.21 15.34 -5.45
CA PHE A 97 -24.91 14.32 -6.21
C PHE A 97 -25.30 13.14 -5.32
N ARG A 98 -24.38 12.63 -4.49
CA ARG A 98 -24.68 11.52 -3.58
C ARG A 98 -25.78 11.84 -2.57
N ARG A 99 -25.82 13.07 -2.04
CA ARG A 99 -26.86 13.51 -1.08
C ARG A 99 -28.25 13.57 -1.72
N HIS A 100 -28.35 14.07 -2.96
CA HIS A 100 -29.63 14.14 -3.67
C HIS A 100 -30.25 12.77 -3.94
N PHE A 101 -29.44 11.75 -4.27
CA PHE A 101 -29.96 10.38 -4.47
C PHE A 101 -30.35 9.71 -3.15
N SER A 102 -29.72 10.09 -2.03
CA SER A 102 -30.10 9.59 -0.71
C SER A 102 -31.41 10.19 -0.16
N GLU A 103 -31.86 11.35 -0.67
CA GLU A 103 -33.12 11.96 -0.27
C GLU A 103 -34.33 11.35 -1.01
N ASP A 104 -34.17 10.94 -2.27
CA ASP A 104 -35.24 10.30 -3.07
C ASP A 104 -35.40 8.78 -2.80
N GLU A 105 -34.36 8.09 -2.31
CA GLU A 105 -34.39 6.64 -1.99
C GLU A 105 -34.34 6.32 -0.49
N LEU A 106 -34.73 7.28 0.39
CA LEU A 106 -34.87 7.07 1.83
C LEU A 106 -36.13 6.24 2.19
N ALA A 107 -36.28 5.07 1.57
CA ALA A 107 -37.28 4.10 2.01
C ALA A 107 -36.80 2.64 1.96
N ASN A 108 -35.75 2.27 1.21
CA ASN A 108 -35.42 0.84 1.07
C ASN A 108 -33.97 0.55 0.61
N LEU A 109 -32.92 0.96 1.34
CA LEU A 109 -31.64 0.22 1.38
C LEU A 109 -30.78 0.65 2.58
N PRO A 110 -30.20 -0.29 3.35
CA PRO A 110 -29.33 0.00 4.50
C PRO A 110 -27.93 0.41 4.02
N GLY A 111 -27.81 1.65 3.53
CA GLY A 111 -26.59 2.18 2.92
C GLY A 111 -25.51 2.64 3.91
N GLU A 112 -25.50 2.21 5.17
CA GLU A 112 -24.41 2.51 6.13
C GLU A 112 -24.24 1.42 7.22
N GLU A 113 -24.80 0.22 7.07
CA GLU A 113 -24.71 -0.85 8.08
C GLU A 113 -23.53 -1.82 7.92
N CYS A 114 -22.51 -1.45 7.14
CA CYS A 114 -21.22 -2.11 7.22
C CYS A 114 -20.17 -1.06 7.60
N GLY A 115 -20.15 -0.66 8.88
CA GLY A 115 -19.12 0.20 9.47
C GLY A 115 -17.68 -0.35 9.36
N LEU A 116 -17.51 -1.48 8.68
CA LEU A 116 -16.28 -2.17 8.33
C LEU A 116 -15.70 -1.75 6.97
N ILE A 117 -16.48 -1.31 5.97
CA ILE A 117 -15.94 -1.03 4.62
C ILE A 117 -16.29 0.40 4.17
N LYS A 118 -15.29 1.19 3.77
CA LYS A 118 -15.44 2.52 3.14
C LYS A 118 -14.51 2.69 1.96
N ARG A 119 -14.76 3.67 1.10
CA ARG A 119 -13.91 3.98 -0.05
C ARG A 119 -12.84 5.01 0.31
N CYS A 120 -11.63 4.84 -0.24
CA CYS A 120 -10.58 5.86 -0.12
C CYS A 120 -11.04 7.19 -0.75
N PRO A 121 -10.93 8.34 -0.08
CA PRO A 121 -11.39 9.62 -0.62
C PRO A 121 -10.58 10.10 -1.85
N ARG A 122 -9.36 9.56 -2.03
CA ARG A 122 -8.47 9.94 -3.14
C ARG A 122 -8.58 9.05 -4.36
N CYS A 123 -8.65 7.73 -4.17
CA CYS A 123 -8.63 6.75 -5.27
C CYS A 123 -9.86 5.83 -5.34
N HIS A 124 -10.82 6.00 -4.43
CA HIS A 124 -12.12 5.30 -4.36
C HIS A 124 -12.08 3.78 -4.25
N ILE A 125 -10.90 3.19 -4.01
CA ILE A 125 -10.77 1.77 -3.72
C ILE A 125 -11.46 1.43 -2.39
N PRO A 126 -12.23 0.34 -2.31
CA PRO A 126 -12.79 -0.11 -1.04
C PRO A 126 -11.65 -0.47 -0.06
N ILE A 127 -11.83 -0.05 1.18
CA ILE A 127 -10.92 -0.23 2.30
C ILE A 127 -11.76 -0.80 3.44
N GLU A 128 -11.33 -1.96 3.94
CA GLU A 128 -11.84 -2.53 5.17
C GLU A 128 -11.12 -1.89 6.38
N ARG A 129 -11.86 -1.64 7.45
CA ARG A 129 -11.36 -1.08 8.69
C ARG A 129 -10.59 -2.13 9.47
N ASP A 130 -9.27 -1.96 9.53
CA ASP A 130 -8.44 -2.67 10.49
C ASP A 130 -8.85 -2.24 11.92
N GLU A 131 -9.15 -3.20 12.81
CA GLU A 131 -9.58 -2.90 14.18
C GLU A 131 -8.50 -2.09 14.93
N GLY A 132 -8.89 -1.01 15.62
CA GLY A 132 -8.05 -0.28 16.58
C GLY A 132 -7.53 1.12 16.18
N CYS A 133 -7.47 1.49 14.89
CA CYS A 133 -7.05 2.84 14.48
C CYS A 133 -8.04 3.51 13.52
N ALA A 134 -8.39 4.77 13.80
CA ALA A 134 -9.23 5.56 12.89
C ALA A 134 -8.45 6.35 11.83
N GLN A 135 -7.12 6.45 11.98
CA GLN A 135 -6.26 6.98 10.93
C GLN A 135 -5.90 5.83 9.99
N MET A 136 -6.38 5.91 8.75
CA MET A 136 -6.17 4.87 7.76
C MET A 136 -5.21 5.33 6.68
N MET A 137 -4.38 4.43 6.19
CA MET A 137 -3.52 4.65 5.03
C MET A 137 -4.00 3.76 3.88
N CYS A 138 -4.35 4.38 2.76
CA CYS A 138 -4.70 3.62 1.57
C CYS A 138 -3.48 2.86 1.05
N LYS A 139 -3.54 1.53 1.02
CA LYS A 139 -2.43 0.68 0.52
C LYS A 139 -2.08 0.94 -0.95
N ARG A 140 -3.03 1.49 -1.73
CA ARG A 140 -2.85 1.82 -3.16
C ARG A 140 -2.17 3.19 -3.36
N CYS A 141 -2.80 4.28 -2.92
CA CYS A 141 -2.30 5.63 -3.19
C CYS A 141 -1.49 6.24 -2.04
N ARG A 142 -1.30 5.50 -0.94
CA ARG A 142 -0.65 5.94 0.32
C ARG A 142 -1.27 7.16 0.99
N HIS A 143 -2.41 7.62 0.51
CA HIS A 143 -3.16 8.70 1.13
C HIS A 143 -3.62 8.31 2.54
N VAL A 144 -3.29 9.15 3.50
CA VAL A 144 -3.68 9.01 4.90
C VAL A 144 -4.93 9.84 5.15
N PHE A 145 -5.96 9.24 5.74
CA PHE A 145 -7.24 9.91 5.96
C PHE A 145 -7.93 9.43 7.25
N CYS A 146 -8.88 10.21 7.75
CA CYS A 146 -9.69 9.84 8.91
C CYS A 146 -10.87 8.95 8.49
N TRP A 147 -11.05 7.80 9.13
CA TRP A 147 -12.15 6.87 8.83
C TRP A 147 -13.54 7.49 9.00
N TYR A 148 -13.71 8.39 9.97
CA TYR A 148 -15.02 8.92 10.32
C TYR A 148 -15.49 10.02 9.37
N CYS A 149 -14.62 10.99 9.08
CA CYS A 149 -14.96 12.16 8.27
C CYS A 149 -14.36 12.14 6.87
N LEU A 150 -13.53 11.14 6.54
CA LEU A 150 -12.83 11.00 5.26
C LEU A 150 -11.90 12.16 4.90
N ALA A 151 -11.58 13.04 5.87
CA ALA A 151 -10.65 14.14 5.67
C ALA A 151 -9.21 13.64 5.47
N SER A 152 -8.47 14.29 4.58
CA SER A 152 -7.04 14.10 4.38
C SER A 152 -6.26 14.38 5.66
N LEU A 153 -5.36 13.48 6.02
CA LEU A 153 -4.41 13.58 7.14
C LEU A 153 -2.95 13.48 6.68
N ASP A 154 -2.68 13.64 5.37
CA ASP A 154 -1.33 13.53 4.80
C ASP A 154 -0.32 14.47 5.50
N ASP A 155 -0.75 15.68 5.90
CA ASP A 155 0.07 16.68 6.60
C ASP A 155 -0.11 16.69 8.13
N ASP A 156 -1.01 15.87 8.68
CA ASP A 156 -1.32 15.87 10.12
C ASP A 156 -0.53 14.81 10.89
N PHE A 157 0.79 14.89 10.80
CA PHE A 157 1.72 13.98 11.47
C PHE A 157 1.59 13.96 13.00
N LEU A 158 0.99 15.01 13.57
CA LEU A 158 0.79 15.20 15.00
C LEU A 158 -0.61 14.79 15.47
N LEU A 159 -1.44 14.17 14.61
CA LEU A 159 -2.78 13.69 14.98
C LEU A 159 -3.67 14.80 15.57
N ARG A 160 -3.46 16.06 15.19
CA ARG A 160 -4.19 17.22 15.75
C ARG A 160 -5.67 17.18 15.39
N HIS A 161 -6.01 16.50 14.29
CA HIS A 161 -7.39 16.24 13.87
C HIS A 161 -8.23 15.58 14.98
N TYR A 162 -7.62 14.77 15.83
CA TYR A 162 -8.33 14.05 16.91
C TYR A 162 -8.39 14.83 18.23
N ASP A 163 -7.87 16.05 18.30
CA ASP A 163 -7.87 16.88 19.53
C ASP A 163 -9.12 17.78 19.62
N LYS A 164 -9.77 18.07 18.49
CA LYS A 164 -10.91 19.00 18.40
C LYS A 164 -11.96 18.53 17.37
N GLY A 165 -13.16 19.10 17.44
CA GLY A 165 -14.21 18.87 16.45
C GLY A 165 -14.88 17.48 16.53
N PRO A 166 -15.56 17.04 15.45
CA PRO A 166 -16.43 15.85 15.45
C PRO A 166 -15.67 14.51 15.55
N CYS A 167 -14.35 14.53 15.32
CA CYS A 167 -13.47 13.37 15.41
C CYS A 167 -12.66 13.30 16.72
N LYS A 168 -12.93 14.21 17.67
CA LYS A 168 -12.22 14.27 18.95
C LYS A 168 -12.27 12.93 19.68
N ASN A 169 -11.12 12.45 20.17
CA ASN A 169 -10.97 11.20 20.93
C ASN A 169 -11.35 9.91 20.18
N LYS A 170 -11.54 9.94 18.86
CA LYS A 170 -11.94 8.77 18.07
C LYS A 170 -10.76 8.01 17.43
N LEU A 171 -9.52 8.26 17.83
CA LEU A 171 -8.33 7.65 17.20
C LEU A 171 -8.24 6.13 17.45
N GLY A 172 -8.74 5.63 18.58
CA GLY A 172 -8.80 4.20 18.90
C GLY A 172 -7.59 3.62 19.66
N HIS A 173 -6.48 4.37 19.79
CA HIS A 173 -5.29 3.94 20.54
C HIS A 173 -4.61 5.12 21.24
N SER A 174 -3.78 4.82 22.25
CA SER A 174 -3.04 5.85 23.00
C SER A 174 -1.89 6.42 22.16
N ARG A 175 -1.87 7.75 22.00
CA ARG A 175 -0.84 8.53 21.28
C ARG A 175 0.58 8.24 21.79
N ALA A 176 0.70 7.82 23.04
CA ALA A 176 1.97 7.44 23.67
C ALA A 176 2.64 6.27 22.94
N SER A 177 1.88 5.30 22.42
CA SER A 177 2.43 4.12 21.74
C SER A 177 3.17 4.48 20.43
N VAL A 178 2.62 5.38 19.63
CA VAL A 178 3.22 5.83 18.36
C VAL A 178 4.47 6.66 18.60
N VAL A 179 4.42 7.57 19.58
CA VAL A 179 5.59 8.38 19.96
C VAL A 179 6.68 7.50 20.57
N TRP A 180 6.30 6.54 21.42
CA TRP A 180 7.21 5.56 22.02
C TRP A 180 7.91 4.70 20.97
N HIS A 181 7.18 4.19 19.97
CA HIS A 181 7.78 3.41 18.89
C HIS A 181 8.78 4.24 18.07
N ARG A 182 8.47 5.52 17.82
CA ARG A 182 9.36 6.44 17.10
C ARG A 182 10.62 6.77 17.90
N THR A 183 10.50 7.08 19.19
CA THR A 183 11.66 7.37 20.04
C THR A 183 12.49 6.12 20.33
N GLN A 184 11.86 4.95 20.45
CA GLN A 184 12.55 3.67 20.63
C GLN A 184 13.45 3.34 19.44
N VAL A 185 12.95 3.50 18.21
CA VAL A 185 13.75 3.23 17.00
C VAL A 185 14.96 4.18 16.91
N VAL A 186 14.76 5.48 17.16
CA VAL A 186 15.86 6.46 17.20
C VAL A 186 16.87 6.11 18.30
N GLY A 187 16.40 5.71 19.48
CA GLY A 187 17.25 5.27 20.59
C GLY A 187 18.06 4.02 20.27
N ILE A 188 17.47 3.05 19.56
CA ILE A 188 18.17 1.84 19.11
C ILE A 188 19.31 2.20 18.14
N PHE A 189 19.05 3.04 17.13
CA PHE A 189 20.08 3.46 16.19
C PHE A 189 21.21 4.27 16.85
N ALA A 190 20.85 5.20 17.74
CA ALA A 190 21.82 5.96 18.51
C ALA A 190 22.66 5.05 19.43
N GLY A 191 22.03 4.06 20.07
CA GLY A 191 22.69 3.10 20.94
C GLY A 191 23.66 2.18 20.19
N PHE A 192 23.23 1.59 19.07
CA PHE A 192 24.13 0.80 18.21
C PHE A 192 25.28 1.64 17.66
N GLY A 193 25.02 2.88 17.24
CA GLY A 193 26.07 3.80 16.79
C GLY A 193 27.11 4.08 17.87
N PHE A 194 26.67 4.37 19.10
CA PHE A 194 27.56 4.61 20.23
C PHE A 194 28.36 3.35 20.63
N LEU A 195 27.71 2.18 20.64
CA LEU A 195 28.37 0.91 20.93
C LEU A 195 29.45 0.56 19.89
N LEU A 196 29.18 0.80 18.61
CA LEU A 196 30.17 0.62 17.54
C LEU A 196 31.33 1.61 17.66
N LEU A 197 31.08 2.87 18.06
CA LEU A 197 32.14 3.84 18.32
C LEU A 197 33.05 3.40 19.47
N LEU A 198 32.50 2.84 20.55
CA LEU A 198 33.28 2.34 21.68
C LEU A 198 33.99 1.00 21.38
N ALA A 199 33.38 0.14 20.57
CA ALA A 199 33.96 -1.15 20.19
C ALA A 199 35.03 -1.00 19.10
N SER A 200 34.97 0.05 18.27
CA SER A 200 35.89 0.28 17.15
C SER A 200 37.38 0.31 17.58
N PRO A 201 37.81 1.02 18.64
CA PRO A 201 39.18 0.96 19.13
C PRO A 201 39.63 -0.45 19.53
N LEU A 202 38.77 -1.21 20.21
CA LEU A 202 39.08 -2.59 20.64
C LEU A 202 39.17 -3.54 19.45
N LEU A 203 38.29 -3.38 18.45
CA LEU A 203 38.31 -4.15 17.21
C LEU A 203 39.54 -3.82 16.36
N LEU A 204 39.94 -2.55 16.28
CA LEU A 204 41.16 -2.14 15.56
C LEU A 204 42.43 -2.68 16.24
N LEU A 205 42.45 -2.77 17.57
CA LEU A 205 43.57 -3.39 18.31
C LEU A 205 43.58 -4.92 18.20
N ALA A 206 42.41 -5.55 18.12
CA ALA A 206 42.28 -7.00 17.96
C ALA A 206 42.44 -7.46 16.50
N ALA A 207 42.21 -6.59 15.51
CA ALA A 207 42.24 -6.93 14.09
C ALA A 207 43.58 -7.55 13.61
N PRO A 208 44.77 -7.03 13.98
CA PRO A 208 46.04 -7.66 13.63
C PRO A 208 46.14 -9.07 14.22
N CYS A 209 45.72 -9.26 15.48
CA CYS A 209 45.74 -10.55 16.15
C CYS A 209 44.75 -11.54 15.49
N LEU A 210 43.54 -11.10 15.13
CA LEU A 210 42.53 -11.94 14.47
C LEU A 210 42.94 -12.32 13.04
N LEU A 211 43.55 -11.38 12.30
CA LEU A 211 44.12 -11.63 10.96
C LEU A 211 45.34 -12.56 11.03
N CYS A 212 46.21 -12.41 12.03
CA CYS A 212 47.36 -13.28 12.26
C CYS A 212 46.95 -14.68 12.76
N CYS A 213 45.95 -14.80 13.64
CA CYS A 213 45.43 -16.08 14.12
C CYS A 213 44.77 -16.90 12.99
N ARG A 214 44.09 -16.24 12.04
CA ARG A 214 43.65 -16.88 10.79
C ARG A 214 44.77 -17.17 9.79
N CYS A 215 45.96 -16.60 10.00
CA CYS A 215 47.15 -16.84 9.18
C CYS A 215 48.01 -18.01 9.68
N SER A 216 47.50 -18.85 10.59
CA SER A 216 48.16 -20.12 10.98
C SER A 216 48.32 -21.10 9.80
N SER A 217 47.66 -20.85 8.66
CA SER A 217 47.84 -21.61 7.41
C SER A 217 49.04 -21.16 6.56
N CYS A 218 49.76 -20.08 6.94
CA CYS A 218 50.79 -19.47 6.09
C CYS A 218 52.25 -19.64 6.59
N HIS A 219 52.49 -20.42 7.64
CA HIS A 219 53.84 -20.64 8.18
C HIS A 219 54.65 -21.74 7.44
N ARG A 220 54.38 -21.98 6.15
CA ARG A 220 55.03 -23.05 5.35
C ARG A 220 55.84 -22.55 4.15
N CYS A 221 56.30 -21.30 4.16
CA CYS A 221 57.10 -20.71 3.07
C CYS A 221 58.30 -19.89 3.56
N LEU A 222 59.11 -20.41 4.49
CA LEU A 222 60.47 -19.92 4.73
C LEU A 222 61.32 -21.06 5.31
N ASP A 223 61.68 -22.01 4.45
CA ASP A 223 62.90 -22.80 4.62
C ASP A 223 63.85 -22.47 3.45
N PRO A 224 65.14 -22.16 3.71
CA PRO A 224 66.14 -21.89 2.68
C PRO A 224 66.59 -23.18 1.98
N GLU A 225 66.92 -23.08 0.68
CA GLU A 225 67.45 -24.16 -0.16
C GLU A 225 68.59 -24.96 0.49
N PRO A 226 68.66 -26.30 0.29
CA PRO A 226 69.90 -27.05 0.48
C PRO A 226 70.72 -27.07 -0.82
N ALA A 227 72.01 -26.77 -0.68
CA ALA A 227 73.01 -26.88 -1.72
C ALA A 227 73.29 -28.34 -2.14
N THR A 228 73.28 -28.60 -3.46
CA THR A 228 73.97 -29.66 -4.24
C THR A 228 73.69 -29.32 -5.71
N LEU A 229 74.61 -29.22 -6.67
CA LEU A 229 75.94 -29.79 -6.90
C LEU A 229 76.70 -28.84 -7.85
#